data_AF-A0A662KX27-F1
#
_entry.id   AF-A0A662KX27-F1
#
_cell.length_a   1.000
_cell.length_b   1.000
_cell.length_c   1.000
_cell.angle_alpha   90.00
_cell.angle_beta   90.00
_cell.angle_gamma   90.00
#
_symmetry.space_group_name_H-M   'P 1'
#
loop_
_entity.id
_entity.type
_entity.pdbx_description
1 polymer ?
#
loop_
_entity_poly.entity_id
_entity_poly.type
_entity_poly.pdbx_seq_one_letter_code
_entity_poly.pdbx_strand_id
1 'polypeptide(L)'
;MADEHNIGRMRSVDRKIVSSKSASLVLLSVAILGIASSIMALSETTPPLVLREYVKVSIAGYVYDENGKPLPNATVEVLNTQLKAMSDPNGYYCISNASTGVLEVRALYPNRTTVIKRIVAHGDQPVVLDFCLKNGSGMEYVDLTGGGRTGGGRINTLFGLISLVASASAALASYLSYKGINFRLTTLLATVSIMSYGFIVGSLLAFAALILILASRSDFQKVGR
;
A
#
# COMPACT_ATOMS: atom_id res chain seq x y z
N MET A 1 -47.61 -30.02 -24.80
CA MET A 1 -47.68 -30.25 -23.33
C MET A 1 -46.32 -30.38 -22.66
N ALA A 2 -45.26 -30.88 -23.30
CA ALA A 2 -43.91 -30.94 -22.71
C ALA A 2 -43.20 -29.57 -22.59
N ASP A 3 -43.53 -28.62 -23.47
CA ASP A 3 -42.83 -27.33 -23.57
C ASP A 3 -43.19 -26.34 -22.45
N GLU A 4 -44.46 -26.34 -22.03
CA GLU A 4 -44.98 -25.43 -21.02
C GLU A 4 -44.43 -25.74 -19.61
N HIS A 5 -44.15 -27.01 -19.35
CA HIS A 5 -43.52 -27.46 -18.11
C HIS A 5 -42.06 -26.99 -18.01
N ASN A 6 -41.35 -26.89 -19.14
CA ASN A 6 -39.95 -26.48 -19.18
C ASN A 6 -39.79 -24.96 -19.03
N ILE A 7 -40.68 -24.18 -19.66
CA ILE A 7 -40.70 -22.71 -19.57
C ILE A 7 -41.03 -22.24 -18.14
N GLY A 8 -41.97 -22.92 -17.45
CA GLY A 8 -42.29 -22.64 -16.05
C GLY A 8 -41.10 -22.91 -15.11
N ARG A 9 -40.35 -23.98 -15.39
CA ARG A 9 -39.16 -24.36 -14.61
C ARG A 9 -38.03 -23.34 -14.80
N MET A 10 -37.74 -22.90 -16.03
CA MET A 10 -36.75 -21.85 -16.31
C MET A 10 -37.09 -20.52 -15.61
N ARG A 11 -38.35 -20.06 -15.70
CA ARG A 11 -38.79 -18.84 -15.02
C ARG A 11 -38.71 -18.92 -13.49
N SER A 12 -38.86 -20.12 -12.91
CA SER A 12 -38.73 -20.33 -11.46
C SER A 12 -37.27 -20.29 -11.00
N VAL A 13 -36.35 -20.78 -11.83
CA VAL A 13 -34.90 -20.79 -11.57
C VAL A 13 -34.33 -19.37 -11.68
N ASP A 14 -34.68 -18.63 -12.74
CA ASP A 14 -34.26 -17.24 -12.93
C ASP A 14 -34.70 -16.34 -11.77
N ARG A 15 -35.93 -16.53 -11.28
CA ARG A 15 -36.46 -15.77 -10.13
C ARG A 15 -35.79 -16.10 -8.81
N LYS A 16 -35.24 -17.32 -8.68
CA LYS A 16 -34.50 -17.75 -7.48
C LYS A 16 -33.07 -17.19 -7.47
N ILE A 17 -32.47 -17.03 -8.66
CA ILE A 17 -31.14 -16.42 -8.85
C ILE A 17 -31.23 -14.89 -8.68
N VAL A 18 -32.30 -14.26 -9.16
CA VAL A 18 -32.54 -12.80 -9.05
C VAL A 18 -33.40 -12.51 -7.82
N SER A 19 -32.82 -12.63 -6.63
CA SER A 19 -33.49 -12.32 -5.36
C SER A 19 -32.64 -11.39 -4.49
N SER A 20 -33.26 -10.60 -3.62
CA SER A 20 -32.53 -9.74 -2.67
C SER A 20 -31.57 -10.55 -1.77
N LYS A 21 -31.86 -11.84 -1.56
CA LYS A 21 -31.02 -12.77 -0.79
C LYS A 21 -29.73 -13.16 -1.52
N SER A 22 -29.75 -13.31 -2.84
CA SER A 22 -28.52 -13.57 -3.60
C SER A 22 -27.62 -12.34 -3.63
N ALA A 23 -28.19 -11.15 -3.75
CA ALA A 23 -27.46 -9.90 -3.61
C ALA A 23 -26.77 -9.76 -2.23
N SER A 24 -27.43 -10.19 -1.16
CA SER A 24 -26.86 -10.20 0.19
C SER A 24 -25.62 -11.10 0.29
N LEU A 25 -25.64 -12.29 -0.32
CA LEU A 25 -24.48 -13.19 -0.35
C LEU A 25 -23.30 -12.56 -1.08
N VAL A 26 -23.54 -11.90 -2.22
CA VAL A 26 -22.48 -11.19 -2.95
C VAL A 26 -21.93 -10.03 -2.12
N LEU A 27 -22.78 -9.21 -1.51
CA LEU A 27 -22.34 -8.10 -0.65
C LEU A 27 -21.57 -8.56 0.60
N LEU A 28 -21.92 -9.72 1.15
CA LEU A 28 -21.18 -10.32 2.26
C LEU A 28 -19.74 -10.63 1.85
N SER A 29 -19.56 -11.23 0.67
CA SER A 29 -18.21 -11.51 0.15
C SER A 29 -17.41 -10.23 -0.08
N VAL A 30 -18.03 -9.17 -0.64
CA VAL A 30 -17.40 -7.85 -0.80
C VAL A 30 -16.94 -7.28 0.54
N ALA A 31 -17.78 -7.39 1.58
CA ALA A 31 -17.43 -6.91 2.91
C ALA A 31 -16.24 -7.67 3.50
N ILE A 32 -16.22 -9.01 3.39
CA ILE A 32 -15.13 -9.84 3.92
C ILE A 32 -13.81 -9.54 3.21
N LEU A 33 -13.81 -9.50 1.86
CA LEU A 33 -12.61 -9.16 1.10
C LEU A 33 -12.11 -7.75 1.43
N GLY A 34 -13.02 -6.78 1.56
CA GLY A 34 -12.67 -5.41 1.88
C GLY A 34 -12.11 -5.24 3.30
N ILE A 35 -12.65 -5.94 4.30
CA ILE A 35 -12.11 -5.95 5.67
C ILE A 35 -10.71 -6.56 5.68
N ALA A 36 -10.51 -7.72 5.02
CA ALA A 36 -9.20 -8.37 4.94
C ALA A 36 -8.15 -7.44 4.29
N SER A 37 -8.51 -6.79 3.18
CA SER A 37 -7.65 -5.80 2.52
C SER A 37 -7.34 -4.60 3.40
N SER A 38 -8.31 -4.12 4.18
CA SER A 38 -8.13 -2.97 5.09
C SER A 38 -7.17 -3.32 6.24
N ILE A 39 -7.29 -4.53 6.80
CA ILE A 39 -6.38 -5.02 7.84
C ILE A 39 -4.95 -5.09 7.31
N MET A 40 -4.75 -5.62 6.10
CA MET A 40 -3.42 -5.67 5.48
C MET A 40 -2.81 -4.28 5.27
N ALA A 41 -3.61 -3.31 4.84
CA ALA A 41 -3.16 -1.92 4.70
C ALA A 41 -2.81 -1.25 6.04
N LEU A 42 -3.45 -1.66 7.15
CA LEU A 42 -3.17 -1.16 8.50
C LEU A 42 -1.98 -1.88 9.16
N SER A 43 -1.74 -3.16 8.84
CA SER A 43 -0.66 -3.98 9.41
C SER A 43 0.76 -3.57 8.99
N GLU A 44 0.93 -2.73 7.98
CA GLU A 44 2.24 -2.20 7.57
C GLU A 44 2.86 -1.21 8.59
N THR A 45 2.15 -0.87 9.68
CA THR A 45 2.56 0.17 10.65
C THR A 45 3.26 -0.36 11.90
N THR A 46 3.25 -1.66 12.17
CA THR A 46 4.01 -2.23 13.28
C THR A 46 5.37 -2.69 12.78
N PRO A 47 6.48 -1.98 13.08
CA PRO A 47 7.79 -2.58 12.88
C PRO A 47 7.82 -3.90 13.65
N PRO A 48 8.29 -5.00 13.06
CA PRO A 48 8.40 -6.26 13.77
C PRO A 48 9.19 -6.03 15.06
N LEU A 49 8.78 -6.69 16.15
CA LEU A 49 9.62 -6.81 17.34
C LEU A 49 10.79 -7.73 16.99
N VAL A 50 11.75 -7.19 16.23
CA VAL A 50 13.02 -7.84 15.99
C VAL A 50 13.77 -7.72 17.32
N LEU A 51 14.00 -8.84 18.01
CA LEU A 51 15.13 -8.94 18.94
C LEU A 51 16.33 -8.42 18.14
N ARG A 52 16.91 -7.27 18.53
CA ARG A 52 18.01 -6.62 17.80
C ARG A 52 19.22 -7.56 17.74
N GLU A 53 19.19 -8.49 16.81
CA GLU A 53 20.42 -8.98 16.22
C GLU A 53 20.97 -7.81 15.43
N TYR A 54 22.15 -7.34 15.82
CA TYR A 54 22.83 -6.24 15.16
C TYR A 54 23.31 -6.76 13.80
N VAL A 55 22.39 -6.86 12.85
CA VAL A 55 22.73 -7.28 11.49
C VAL A 55 23.59 -6.16 10.92
N LYS A 56 24.78 -6.56 10.50
CA LYS A 56 25.78 -5.66 9.94
C LYS A 56 25.55 -5.56 8.45
N VAL A 57 25.54 -4.34 7.93
CA VAL A 57 25.37 -4.05 6.50
C VAL A 57 26.63 -3.38 5.95
N SER A 58 26.86 -3.54 4.65
CA SER A 58 27.91 -2.81 3.92
C SER A 58 27.29 -1.66 3.14
N ILE A 59 27.94 -0.50 3.17
CA ILE A 59 27.56 0.69 2.39
C ILE A 59 28.67 0.93 1.38
N ALA A 60 28.37 0.92 0.10
CA ALA A 60 29.34 1.15 -0.96
C ALA A 60 28.79 2.11 -2.01
N GLY A 61 29.67 2.75 -2.77
CA GLY A 61 29.25 3.67 -3.82
C GLY A 61 30.40 4.47 -4.38
N TYR A 62 30.07 5.48 -5.17
CA TYR A 62 31.04 6.37 -5.80
C TYR A 62 30.88 7.81 -5.34
N VAL A 63 32.01 8.51 -5.22
CA VAL A 63 32.09 9.93 -4.96
C VAL A 63 32.60 10.64 -6.21
N TYR A 64 31.79 11.56 -6.74
CA TYR A 64 32.10 12.32 -7.94
C TYR A 64 31.72 13.80 -7.80
N ASP A 65 32.16 14.62 -8.76
CA ASP A 65 31.75 16.01 -8.87
C ASP A 65 30.57 16.24 -9.81
N GLU A 66 30.11 17.49 -9.89
CA GLU A 66 29.01 17.91 -10.76
C GLU A 66 29.24 17.62 -12.27
N ASN A 67 30.49 17.39 -12.69
CA ASN A 67 30.85 17.03 -14.06
C ASN A 67 31.01 15.51 -14.24
N GLY A 68 30.70 14.72 -13.21
CA GLY A 68 30.85 13.26 -13.21
C GLY A 68 32.29 12.78 -13.05
N LYS A 69 33.24 13.65 -12.69
CA LYS A 69 34.64 13.25 -12.45
C LYS A 69 34.75 12.58 -11.08
N PRO A 70 35.38 11.40 -10.96
CA PRO A 70 35.58 10.74 -9.69
C PRO A 70 36.50 11.57 -8.78
N LEU A 71 36.20 11.57 -7.48
CA LEU A 71 36.93 12.31 -6.46
C LEU A 71 37.70 11.33 -5.55
N PRO A 72 39.00 11.12 -5.80
CA PRO A 72 39.81 10.24 -4.96
C PRO A 72 40.18 10.88 -3.64
N ASN A 73 40.28 10.09 -2.56
CA ASN A 73 40.56 10.54 -1.20
C ASN A 73 39.44 11.39 -0.56
N ALA A 74 38.22 11.36 -1.10
CA ALA A 74 37.06 11.86 -0.38
C ALA A 74 36.74 10.98 0.83
N THR A 75 36.47 11.60 1.97
CA THR A 75 36.15 10.91 3.22
C THR A 75 34.65 10.71 3.30
N VAL A 76 34.21 9.46 3.42
CA VAL A 76 32.81 9.10 3.68
C VAL A 76 32.72 8.48 5.06
N GLU A 77 31.83 8.96 5.91
CA GLU A 77 31.68 8.48 7.29
C GLU A 77 30.22 8.36 7.71
N VAL A 78 29.94 7.40 8.58
CA VAL A 78 28.61 7.24 9.17
C VAL A 78 28.56 8.01 10.49
N LEU A 79 27.71 9.03 10.54
CA LEU A 79 27.56 9.90 11.71
C LEU A 79 27.13 9.10 12.94
N ASN A 80 27.58 9.53 14.11
CA ASN A 80 27.40 8.84 15.40
C ASN A 80 28.08 7.46 15.48
N THR A 81 29.00 7.15 14.58
CA THR A 81 29.83 5.95 14.62
C THR A 81 31.30 6.29 14.36
N GLN A 82 32.19 5.30 14.49
CA GLN A 82 33.60 5.43 14.10
C GLN A 82 33.87 4.93 12.66
N LEU A 83 32.82 4.54 11.94
CA LEU A 83 32.95 3.95 10.60
C LEU A 83 33.19 5.04 9.55
N LYS A 84 34.32 4.93 8.87
CA LYS A 84 34.71 5.81 7.77
C LYS A 84 35.48 5.05 6.70
N ALA A 85 35.40 5.51 5.47
CA ALA A 85 36.17 5.05 4.35
C ALA A 85 36.67 6.24 3.52
N MET A 86 37.79 6.04 2.83
CA MET A 86 38.26 6.98 1.82
C MET A 86 37.96 6.39 0.45
N SER A 87 37.57 7.23 -0.49
CA SER A 87 37.39 6.83 -1.88
C SER A 87 38.72 6.59 -2.58
N ASP A 88 38.74 5.59 -3.47
CA ASP A 88 39.89 5.17 -4.26
C ASP A 88 40.13 6.09 -5.49
N PRO A 89 41.15 5.82 -6.35
CA PRO A 89 41.39 6.57 -7.58
C PRO A 89 40.19 6.67 -8.55
N ASN A 90 39.26 5.71 -8.50
CA ASN A 90 38.04 5.68 -9.31
C ASN A 90 36.85 6.32 -8.59
N GLY A 91 37.05 6.90 -7.40
CA GLY A 91 36.01 7.48 -6.57
C GLY A 91 35.20 6.46 -5.78
N TYR A 92 35.52 5.16 -5.86
CA TYR A 92 34.78 4.11 -5.17
C TYR A 92 35.12 4.07 -3.68
N TYR A 93 34.12 3.88 -2.83
CA TYR A 93 34.30 3.68 -1.39
C TYR A 93 33.45 2.49 -0.89
N CYS A 94 33.87 1.88 0.22
CA CYS A 94 33.13 0.83 0.88
C CYS A 94 33.31 0.91 2.41
N ILE A 95 32.20 0.95 3.15
CA ILE A 95 32.12 0.94 4.60
C ILE A 95 31.42 -0.35 5.02
N SER A 96 32.19 -1.28 5.57
CA SER A 96 31.64 -2.52 6.13
C SER A 96 31.21 -2.32 7.58
N ASN A 97 30.34 -3.20 8.08
CA ASN A 97 29.91 -3.27 9.48
C ASN A 97 29.03 -2.10 9.97
N ALA A 98 28.31 -1.42 9.08
CA ALA A 98 27.30 -0.45 9.49
C ALA A 98 26.11 -1.15 10.16
N SER A 99 25.44 -0.49 11.11
CA SER A 99 24.20 -1.01 11.71
C SER A 99 23.03 -0.89 10.74
N THR A 100 22.10 -1.83 10.78
CA THR A 100 20.78 -1.63 10.19
C THR A 100 19.99 -0.53 10.90
N GLY A 101 19.08 0.13 10.16
CA GLY A 101 18.23 1.20 10.67
C GLY A 101 18.47 2.53 9.95
N VAL A 102 18.01 3.61 10.56
CA VAL A 102 18.20 4.97 10.03
C VAL A 102 19.65 5.40 10.28
N LEU A 103 20.40 5.63 9.21
CA LEU A 103 21.79 6.09 9.26
C LEU A 103 21.91 7.45 8.58
N GLU A 104 22.81 8.28 9.08
CA GLU A 104 23.24 9.49 8.40
C GLU A 104 24.68 9.30 7.95
N VAL A 105 24.93 9.43 6.65
CA VAL A 105 26.24 9.24 6.03
C VAL A 105 26.70 10.57 5.44
N ARG A 106 27.90 11.00 5.80
CA ARG A 106 28.48 12.27 5.39
C ARG A 106 29.66 12.04 4.45
N ALA A 107 29.70 12.76 3.34
CA ALA A 107 30.84 12.82 2.44
C ALA A 107 31.51 14.20 2.49
N LEU A 108 32.83 14.21 2.66
CA LEU A 108 33.69 15.39 2.78
C LEU A 108 34.83 15.34 1.76
N TYR A 109 35.10 16.48 1.13
CA TYR A 109 36.26 16.68 0.27
C TYR A 109 36.78 18.13 0.40
N PRO A 110 38.11 18.37 0.34
CA PRO A 110 38.66 19.73 0.44
C PRO A 110 38.06 20.69 -0.59
N ASN A 111 37.69 21.90 -0.14
CA ASN A 111 37.10 22.97 -0.96
C ASN A 111 35.80 22.59 -1.69
N ARG A 112 35.06 21.58 -1.19
CA ARG A 112 33.76 21.18 -1.71
C ARG A 112 32.68 21.18 -0.63
N THR A 113 31.44 21.33 -1.09
CA THR A 113 30.25 21.26 -0.24
C THR A 113 30.13 19.86 0.36
N THR A 114 29.94 19.82 1.67
CA THR A 114 29.77 18.56 2.41
C THR A 114 28.34 18.08 2.25
N VAL A 115 28.16 16.83 1.85
CA VAL A 115 26.83 16.25 1.63
C VAL A 115 26.52 15.25 2.74
N ILE A 116 25.40 15.44 3.43
CA ILE A 116 24.89 14.49 4.42
C ILE A 116 23.65 13.81 3.83
N LYS A 117 23.68 12.49 3.75
CA LYS A 117 22.56 11.66 3.28
C LYS A 117 21.99 10.83 4.42
N ARG A 118 20.69 10.93 4.67
CA ARG A 118 19.99 10.05 5.61
C ARG A 118 19.37 8.88 4.86
N ILE A 119 19.69 7.64 5.22
CA ILE A 119 19.22 6.41 4.57
C ILE A 119 18.60 5.45 5.58
N VAL A 120 17.78 4.50 5.12
CA VAL A 120 17.34 3.34 5.90
C VAL A 120 18.07 2.11 5.39
N ALA A 121 18.93 1.53 6.21
CA ALA A 121 19.69 0.33 5.86
C ALA A 121 18.98 -0.93 6.36
N HIS A 122 18.72 -1.87 5.46
CA HIS A 122 18.13 -3.18 5.75
C HIS A 122 19.22 -4.26 5.75
N GLY A 123 19.14 -5.21 6.68
CA GLY A 123 20.23 -6.16 6.95
C GLY A 123 20.48 -7.22 5.88
N ASP A 124 19.63 -7.27 4.87
CA ASP A 124 19.62 -8.34 3.87
C ASP A 124 20.35 -7.95 2.57
N GLN A 125 20.67 -6.66 2.37
CA GLN A 125 21.29 -6.19 1.13
C GLN A 125 22.33 -5.08 1.36
N PRO A 126 23.46 -5.08 0.61
CA PRO A 126 24.40 -3.97 0.63
C PRO A 126 23.72 -2.70 0.12
N VAL A 127 23.96 -1.58 0.81
CA VAL A 127 23.39 -0.28 0.43
C VAL A 127 24.33 0.39 -0.56
N VAL A 128 23.81 0.69 -1.76
CA VAL A 128 24.52 1.50 -2.74
C VAL A 128 24.19 2.97 -2.51
N LEU A 129 25.19 3.78 -2.20
CA LEU A 129 25.03 5.19 -1.86
C LEU A 129 26.08 6.05 -2.56
N ASP A 130 25.69 6.73 -3.63
CA ASP A 130 26.60 7.61 -4.36
C ASP A 130 26.56 9.04 -3.82
N PHE A 131 27.65 9.80 -3.99
CA PHE A 131 27.74 11.20 -3.58
C PHE A 131 28.23 12.08 -4.73
N CYS A 132 27.49 13.17 -4.99
CA CYS A 132 27.88 14.23 -5.90
C CYS A 132 28.24 15.48 -5.10
N LEU A 133 29.50 15.91 -5.11
CA LEU A 133 29.98 17.05 -4.33
C LEU A 133 30.19 18.26 -5.24
N LYS A 134 29.40 19.31 -5.00
CA LYS A 134 29.53 20.60 -5.70
C LYS A 134 30.70 21.41 -5.15
N ASN A 135 31.25 22.29 -5.97
CA ASN A 135 32.24 23.27 -5.52
C ASN A 135 31.61 24.24 -4.52
N GLY A 136 32.30 24.53 -3.42
CA GLY A 136 31.80 25.41 -2.36
C GLY A 136 32.25 24.99 -0.96
N SER A 137 31.80 25.72 0.07
CA SER A 137 32.13 25.45 1.47
C SER A 137 30.87 25.22 2.32
N GLY A 138 29.77 24.83 1.68
CA GLY A 138 28.47 24.67 2.32
C GLY A 138 28.23 23.25 2.86
N MET A 139 27.04 23.07 3.44
CA MET A 139 26.48 21.79 3.82
C MET A 139 25.21 21.54 3.01
N GLU A 140 25.07 20.38 2.38
CA GLU A 140 23.86 19.95 1.69
C GLU A 140 23.28 18.75 2.44
N TYR A 141 22.04 18.87 2.91
CA TYR A 141 21.34 17.80 3.61
C TYR A 141 20.32 17.15 2.67
N VAL A 142 20.48 15.85 2.43
CA VAL A 142 19.63 15.07 1.52
C VAL A 142 18.99 13.94 2.31
N ASP A 143 17.69 14.06 2.56
CA ASP A 143 16.94 13.00 3.21
C ASP A 143 16.51 11.94 2.19
N LEU A 144 17.20 10.81 2.18
CA LEU A 144 16.87 9.63 1.37
C LEU A 144 16.03 8.61 2.13
N THR A 145 15.59 8.90 3.36
CA THR A 145 14.57 8.07 4.03
C THR A 145 13.23 8.11 3.29
N GLY A 146 13.04 9.11 2.41
CA GLY A 146 11.94 9.16 1.45
C GLY A 146 12.24 8.55 0.07
N GLY A 147 13.46 8.08 -0.17
CA GLY A 147 13.99 7.67 -1.48
C GLY A 147 14.08 6.16 -1.65
N GLY A 148 12.95 5.46 -1.56
CA GLY A 148 12.90 4.01 -1.79
C GLY A 148 11.64 3.36 -1.25
N ARG A 149 10.50 3.68 -1.87
CA ARG A 149 9.13 3.30 -1.46
C ARG A 149 8.66 4.03 -0.19
N THR A 150 7.79 5.01 -0.37
CA THR A 150 6.46 5.11 0.29
C THR A 150 5.97 6.56 0.44
N GLY A 151 5.40 7.10 -0.66
CA GLY A 151 4.11 7.77 -0.52
C GLY A 151 3.03 6.84 0.05
N GLY A 152 3.29 5.52 0.02
CA GLY A 152 2.53 4.39 0.55
C GLY A 152 2.09 4.50 2.02
N GLY A 153 2.87 4.99 2.98
CA GLY A 153 2.44 4.91 4.38
C GLY A 153 1.18 5.76 4.70
N ARG A 154 1.19 7.03 4.25
CA ARG A 154 0.04 7.94 4.47
C ARG A 154 -1.10 7.66 3.50
N ILE A 155 -0.81 7.35 2.23
CA ILE A 155 -1.87 6.98 1.29
C ILE A 155 -2.48 5.62 1.65
N ASN A 156 -1.70 4.58 2.00
CA ASN A 156 -2.22 3.25 2.38
C ASN A 156 -3.08 3.33 3.64
N THR A 157 -2.74 4.19 4.61
CA THR A 157 -3.57 4.39 5.80
C THR A 157 -4.91 5.05 5.44
N LEU A 158 -4.90 6.12 4.63
CA LEU A 158 -6.14 6.74 4.15
C LEU A 158 -6.95 5.79 3.26
N PHE A 159 -6.29 5.02 2.41
CA PHE A 159 -6.89 3.98 1.59
C PHE A 159 -7.53 2.88 2.44
N GLY A 160 -6.84 2.41 3.48
CA GLY A 160 -7.34 1.43 4.44
C GLY A 160 -8.56 1.91 5.21
N LEU A 161 -8.60 3.20 5.58
CA LEU A 161 -9.77 3.80 6.24
C LEU A 161 -10.96 3.95 5.28
N ILE A 162 -10.72 4.40 4.05
CA ILE A 162 -11.77 4.50 3.02
C ILE A 162 -12.33 3.11 2.66
N SER A 163 -11.46 2.11 2.50
CA SER A 163 -11.87 0.73 2.23
C SER A 163 -12.62 0.12 3.41
N LEU A 164 -12.27 0.48 4.65
CA LEU A 164 -12.99 0.03 5.84
C LEU A 164 -14.41 0.59 5.87
N VAL A 165 -14.59 1.88 5.58
CA VAL A 165 -15.92 2.52 5.49
C VAL A 165 -16.74 1.90 4.36
N ALA A 166 -16.13 1.69 3.18
CA ALA A 166 -16.79 1.03 2.06
C ALA A 166 -17.22 -0.41 2.41
N SER A 167 -16.39 -1.15 3.16
CA SER A 167 -16.70 -2.52 3.60
C SER A 167 -17.81 -2.56 4.65
N ALA A 168 -17.82 -1.61 5.59
CA ALA A 168 -18.90 -1.46 6.55
C ALA A 168 -20.24 -1.15 5.84
N SER A 169 -20.21 -0.31 4.80
CA SER A 169 -21.39 -0.02 3.98
C SER A 169 -21.89 -1.28 3.23
N ALA A 170 -20.98 -2.12 2.72
CA ALA A 170 -21.33 -3.41 2.09
C ALA A 170 -21.98 -4.38 3.09
N ALA A 171 -21.47 -4.46 4.32
CA ALA A 171 -22.03 -5.30 5.37
C ALA A 171 -23.46 -4.86 5.75
N LEU A 172 -23.68 -3.55 5.90
CA LEU A 172 -25.00 -2.98 6.18
C LEU A 172 -25.97 -3.21 5.00
N ALA A 173 -25.51 -3.00 3.76
CA ALA A 173 -26.29 -3.28 2.56
C ALA A 173 -26.67 -4.77 2.48
N SER A 174 -25.75 -5.67 2.84
CA SER A 174 -26.02 -7.11 2.88
C SER A 174 -27.15 -7.44 3.87
N TYR A 175 -27.08 -6.91 5.09
CA TYR A 175 -28.10 -7.13 6.12
C TYR A 175 -29.48 -6.60 5.71
N LEU A 176 -29.54 -5.39 5.13
CA LEU A 176 -30.79 -4.79 4.66
C LEU A 176 -31.38 -5.54 3.47
N SER A 177 -30.54 -5.97 2.53
CA SER A 177 -30.96 -6.77 1.37
C SER A 177 -31.51 -8.13 1.79
N TYR A 178 -30.91 -8.76 2.80
CA TYR A 178 -31.41 -10.01 3.36
C TYR A 178 -32.80 -9.86 3.99
N LYS A 179 -33.00 -8.77 4.75
CA LYS A 179 -34.30 -8.46 5.38
C LYS A 179 -35.31 -7.83 4.42
N GLY A 180 -34.91 -7.46 3.20
CA GLY A 180 -35.78 -6.75 2.25
C GLY A 180 -36.21 -5.37 2.75
N ILE A 181 -35.38 -4.69 3.55
CA ILE A 181 -35.72 -3.40 4.18
C ILE A 181 -35.21 -2.24 3.33
N ASN A 182 -36.06 -1.24 3.08
CA ASN A 182 -35.72 0.07 2.51
C ASN A 182 -34.80 0.01 1.28
N PHE A 183 -35.39 -0.25 0.12
CA PHE A 183 -34.71 -0.31 -1.17
C PHE A 183 -33.75 0.88 -1.40
N ARG A 184 -34.21 2.11 -1.16
CA ARG A 184 -33.41 3.34 -1.39
C ARG A 184 -32.11 3.37 -0.57
N LEU A 185 -32.18 2.97 0.69
CA LEU A 185 -31.01 2.93 1.58
C LEU A 185 -30.05 1.82 1.17
N THR A 186 -30.60 0.64 0.84
CA THR A 186 -29.82 -0.51 0.36
C THR A 186 -29.04 -0.17 -0.91
N THR A 187 -29.67 0.52 -1.88
CA THR A 187 -29.00 0.95 -3.13
C THR A 187 -27.91 1.99 -2.88
N LEU A 188 -28.11 2.92 -1.93
CA LEU A 188 -27.09 3.92 -1.60
C LEU A 188 -25.85 3.27 -0.98
N LEU A 189 -26.04 2.41 0.01
CA LEU A 189 -24.93 1.70 0.68
C LEU A 189 -24.18 0.77 -0.30
N ALA A 190 -24.90 0.06 -1.17
CA ALA A 190 -24.28 -0.75 -2.22
C ALA A 190 -23.44 0.10 -3.18
N THR A 191 -23.90 1.30 -3.53
CA THR A 191 -23.14 2.22 -4.41
C THR A 191 -21.85 2.71 -3.73
N VAL A 192 -21.91 3.05 -2.43
CA VAL A 192 -20.72 3.43 -1.65
C VAL A 192 -19.69 2.28 -1.61
N SER A 193 -20.15 1.03 -1.56
CA SER A 193 -19.25 -0.13 -1.55
C SER A 193 -18.54 -0.41 -2.88
N ILE A 194 -19.00 0.11 -4.02
CA ILE A 194 -18.29 0.00 -5.32
C ILE A 194 -16.91 0.67 -5.25
N MET A 195 -16.83 1.72 -4.44
CA MET A 195 -15.61 2.48 -4.17
C MET A 195 -14.68 1.76 -3.15
N SER A 196 -14.93 0.49 -2.84
CA SER A 196 -13.99 -0.37 -2.10
C SER A 196 -12.80 -0.72 -3.02
N TYR A 197 -11.96 0.29 -3.29
CA TYR A 197 -10.86 0.30 -4.25
C TYR A 197 -9.64 -0.56 -3.84
N GLY A 198 -9.84 -1.65 -3.09
CA GLY A 198 -8.76 -2.55 -2.67
C GLY A 198 -8.52 -3.72 -3.62
N PHE A 199 -9.51 -4.09 -4.46
CA PHE A 199 -9.42 -5.28 -5.30
C PHE A 199 -10.36 -5.17 -6.49
N ILE A 200 -9.84 -5.30 -7.73
CA ILE A 200 -10.63 -5.24 -8.98
C ILE A 200 -11.83 -6.20 -8.92
N VAL A 201 -11.65 -7.37 -8.30
CA VAL A 201 -12.70 -8.37 -8.13
C VAL A 201 -13.79 -7.88 -7.14
N GLY A 202 -13.43 -7.11 -6.11
CA GLY A 202 -14.37 -6.54 -5.15
C GLY A 202 -15.33 -5.54 -5.77
N SER A 203 -14.82 -4.60 -6.59
CA SER A 203 -15.65 -3.64 -7.31
C SER A 203 -16.58 -4.30 -8.34
N LEU A 204 -16.11 -5.36 -9.01
CA LEU A 204 -16.92 -6.13 -9.97
C LEU A 204 -18.08 -6.86 -9.27
N LEU A 205 -17.81 -7.47 -8.11
CA LEU A 205 -18.85 -8.12 -7.29
C LEU A 205 -19.84 -7.10 -6.71
N ALA A 206 -19.36 -5.94 -6.24
CA ALA A 206 -20.24 -4.87 -5.74
C ALA A 206 -21.16 -4.35 -6.85
N PHE A 207 -20.65 -4.22 -8.07
CA PHE A 207 -21.45 -3.83 -9.24
C PHE A 207 -22.48 -4.91 -9.61
N ALA A 208 -22.09 -6.19 -9.61
CA ALA A 208 -23.02 -7.30 -9.82
C ALA A 208 -24.13 -7.35 -8.76
N ALA A 209 -23.78 -7.11 -7.49
CA ALA A 209 -24.75 -7.01 -6.41
C ALA A 209 -25.71 -5.83 -6.60
N LEU A 210 -25.22 -4.68 -7.07
CA LEU A 210 -26.07 -3.54 -7.40
C LEU A 210 -27.09 -3.89 -8.48
N ILE A 211 -26.69 -4.57 -9.55
CA ILE A 211 -27.59 -5.04 -10.61
C ILE A 211 -28.67 -5.97 -10.01
N LEU A 212 -28.27 -6.91 -9.15
CA LEU A 212 -29.20 -7.83 -8.48
C LEU A 212 -30.19 -7.10 -7.57
N ILE A 213 -29.76 -6.06 -6.84
CA ILE A 213 -30.64 -5.23 -6.02
C ILE A 213 -31.66 -4.52 -6.90
N LEU A 214 -31.21 -3.88 -7.99
CA LEU A 214 -32.09 -3.18 -8.93
C LEU A 214 -33.13 -4.13 -9.55
N ALA A 215 -32.73 -5.35 -9.90
CA ALA A 215 -33.62 -6.37 -10.46
C ALA A 215 -34.59 -6.98 -9.43
N SER A 216 -34.22 -6.99 -8.14
CA SER A 216 -35.05 -7.54 -7.05
C SER A 216 -35.88 -6.49 -6.29
N ARG A 217 -36.11 -5.31 -6.89
CA ARG A 217 -36.87 -4.21 -6.27
C ARG A 217 -38.21 -4.64 -5.65
N SER A 218 -38.90 -5.63 -6.22
CA SER A 218 -40.18 -6.13 -5.72
C SER A 218 -40.09 -6.81 -4.35
N ASP A 219 -38.94 -7.36 -3.99
CA ASP A 219 -38.75 -8.06 -2.71
C ASP A 219 -38.76 -7.08 -1.53
N PHE A 220 -38.36 -5.83 -1.77
CA PHE A 220 -38.33 -4.77 -0.76
C PHE A 220 -39.69 -4.13 -0.47
N GLN A 221 -40.69 -4.31 -1.35
CA GLN A 221 -42.03 -3.74 -1.16
C GLN A 221 -42.95 -4.64 -0.33
N LYS A 222 -42.61 -5.92 -0.15
CA LYS A 222 -43.45 -6.89 0.57
C LYS A 222 -43.36 -6.78 2.09
N VAL A 223 -42.30 -6.16 2.61
CA VAL A 223 -42.04 -6.04 4.07
C VAL A 223 -42.63 -4.75 4.66
N GLY A 224 -43.01 -3.79 3.81
CA GLY A 224 -43.67 -2.54 4.22
C GLY A 224 -45.20 -2.59 4.28
N ARG A 225 -45.80 -3.78 4.21
CA ARG A 225 -47.22 -4.05 4.46
C ARG A 225 -47.37 -5.04 5.59
#